data_AF-A0A2J1DYZ3-F1
#
_entry.id   AF-A0A2J1DYZ3-F1
#
_cell.length_a   1.000
_cell.length_b   1.000
_cell.length_c   1.000
_cell.angle_alpha   90.00
_cell.angle_beta   90.00
_cell.angle_gamma   90.00
#
_symmetry.space_group_name_H-M   'P 1'
#
loop_
_entity.id
_entity.type
_entity.pdbx_description
1 polymer ?
#
loop_
_entity_poly.entity_id
_entity_poly.type
_entity_poly.pdbx_seq_one_letter_code
_entity_poly.pdbx_strand_id
1 'polypeptide(L)'
;MSKFIDRLKNVSKGYVRPMGFNAVASAPQPKMLLAVELGIEDLTAKEVFGGADVVLLSTGKTGAKKLKEAAGLLGDTVWGVMLGDKADEAEKMAKAGADFVVFSPDAEVSPLTALEKTGKIIMLENNLTDFMIRAADCLSVGAVIVDGQPDALSLSWRKIMLYQRFADILSKPFLVRVSANISLPELQALWALGIDGVLTNGSEGLSGLRTIIDGAEWAAKRKRGHMSAIVPSIKMPASESVSPEEPEEPDEDDEE
;
A
#
# COMPACT_ATOMS: atom_id res chain seq x y z
N MET A 1 2.43 -12.95 -7.87
CA MET A 1 1.90 -11.76 -7.16
C MET A 1 2.82 -11.49 -5.98
N SER A 2 3.19 -10.23 -5.79
CA SER A 2 4.15 -9.82 -4.75
C SER A 2 3.52 -9.90 -3.36
N LYS A 3 4.24 -10.54 -2.43
CA LYS A 3 3.82 -10.67 -1.02
C LYS A 3 3.68 -9.31 -0.35
N PHE A 4 4.52 -8.34 -0.71
CA PHE A 4 4.46 -7.00 -0.14
C PHE A 4 3.16 -6.28 -0.48
N ILE A 5 2.77 -6.27 -1.76
CA ILE A 5 1.55 -5.59 -2.22
C ILE A 5 0.31 -6.22 -1.55
N ASP A 6 0.30 -7.53 -1.36
CA ASP A 6 -0.81 -8.21 -0.68
C ASP A 6 -0.90 -7.81 0.81
N ARG A 7 0.25 -7.70 1.50
CA ARG A 7 0.30 -7.16 2.88
C ARG A 7 -0.24 -5.72 2.94
N LEU A 8 0.18 -4.86 2.02
CA LEU A 8 -0.29 -3.47 1.93
C LEU A 8 -1.80 -3.38 1.67
N LYS A 9 -2.33 -4.20 0.76
CA LYS A 9 -3.78 -4.26 0.48
C LYS A 9 -4.58 -4.73 1.69
N ASN A 10 -4.06 -5.70 2.45
CA ASN A 10 -4.71 -6.18 3.67
C ASN A 10 -4.78 -5.10 4.74
N VAL A 11 -3.70 -4.33 4.92
CA VAL A 11 -3.67 -3.19 5.86
C VAL A 11 -4.58 -2.05 5.39
N SER A 12 -4.63 -1.81 4.08
CA SER A 12 -5.47 -0.78 3.44
C SER A 12 -6.96 -1.04 3.55
N LYS A 13 -7.40 -2.27 3.29
CA LYS A 13 -8.82 -2.65 3.38
C LYS A 13 -9.36 -2.55 4.80
N GLY A 14 -8.47 -2.52 5.79
CA GLY A 14 -8.83 -2.51 7.19
C GLY A 14 -9.51 -3.81 7.61
N TYR A 15 -9.99 -3.83 8.85
CA TYR A 15 -10.78 -4.94 9.35
C TYR A 15 -12.21 -4.86 8.81
N VAL A 16 -12.55 -5.76 7.88
CA VAL A 16 -13.95 -5.98 7.47
C VAL A 16 -14.47 -7.11 8.35
N ARG A 17 -15.43 -6.82 9.25
CA ARG A 17 -16.13 -7.89 9.98
C ARG A 17 -16.81 -8.78 8.94
N PRO A 18 -16.50 -10.09 8.89
CA PRO A 18 -17.27 -10.99 8.05
C PRO A 18 -18.73 -10.96 8.53
N MET A 19 -19.67 -10.72 7.61
CA MET A 19 -21.09 -10.82 7.93
C MET A 19 -21.47 -12.29 8.02
N GLY A 20 -21.94 -12.73 9.20
CA GLY A 20 -22.38 -14.10 9.45
C GLY A 20 -22.63 -14.37 10.93
N PHE A 21 -23.42 -15.41 11.23
CA PHE A 21 -23.80 -15.79 12.60
C PHE A 21 -22.79 -16.71 13.30
N ASN A 22 -21.67 -17.05 12.65
CA ASN A 22 -20.63 -17.86 13.27
C ASN A 22 -19.66 -16.99 14.07
N ALA A 23 -19.28 -17.45 15.27
CA ALA A 23 -18.23 -16.84 16.06
C ALA A 23 -16.90 -16.96 15.30
N VAL A 24 -16.49 -15.88 14.64
CA VAL A 24 -15.19 -15.83 13.96
C VAL A 24 -14.14 -15.45 14.99
N ALA A 25 -13.08 -16.25 15.08
CA ALA A 25 -11.89 -15.90 15.85
C ALA A 25 -11.44 -14.49 15.48
N SER A 26 -11.20 -13.64 16.49
CA SER A 26 -10.79 -12.25 16.28
C SER A 26 -9.55 -12.22 15.39
N ALA A 27 -9.71 -11.83 14.12
CA ALA A 27 -8.58 -11.60 13.25
C ALA A 27 -7.74 -10.44 13.83
N PRO A 28 -6.41 -10.52 13.82
CA PRO A 28 -5.55 -9.48 14.38
C PRO A 28 -5.86 -8.14 13.70
N GLN A 29 -6.01 -7.08 14.50
CA GLN A 29 -6.24 -5.74 13.97
C GLN A 29 -5.07 -5.36 13.04
N PRO A 30 -5.35 -4.78 11.86
CA PRO A 30 -4.30 -4.37 10.94
C PRO A 30 -3.44 -3.29 11.61
N LYS A 31 -2.14 -3.55 11.70
CA LYS A 31 -1.13 -2.62 12.21
C LYS A 31 -0.48 -1.88 11.04
N MET A 32 0.12 -0.73 11.33
CA MET A 32 0.95 0.00 10.38
C MET A 32 2.17 -0.84 9.98
N LEU A 33 2.48 -0.92 8.68
CA LEU A 33 3.65 -1.64 8.19
C LEU A 33 4.93 -0.83 8.38
N LEU A 34 5.99 -1.47 8.85
CA LEU A 34 7.32 -0.88 8.96
C LEU A 34 8.22 -1.39 7.83
N ALA A 35 8.62 -0.48 6.94
CA ALA A 35 9.60 -0.74 5.92
C ALA A 35 10.90 0.00 6.25
N VAL A 36 12.04 -0.62 5.96
CA VAL A 36 13.37 0.00 6.12
C VAL A 36 14.07 0.10 4.76
N GLU A 37 14.63 1.26 4.46
CA GLU A 37 15.58 1.45 3.37
C GLU A 37 17.01 1.28 3.87
N LEU A 38 17.74 0.33 3.29
CA LEU A 38 19.13 0.03 3.62
C LEU A 38 20.00 0.04 2.36
N GLY A 39 21.24 0.53 2.50
CA GLY A 39 22.27 0.24 1.53
C GLY A 39 22.60 -1.24 1.55
N ILE A 40 22.90 -1.82 0.38
CA ILE A 40 23.36 -3.22 0.31
C ILE A 40 24.59 -3.46 1.18
N GLU A 41 25.43 -2.44 1.36
CA GLU A 41 26.66 -2.52 2.15
C GLU A 41 26.39 -2.56 3.65
N ASP A 42 25.29 -1.95 4.10
CA ASP A 42 24.89 -1.92 5.50
C ASP A 42 24.19 -3.23 5.94
N LEU A 43 23.76 -4.05 4.96
CA LEU A 43 23.13 -5.33 5.20
C LEU A 43 24.17 -6.40 5.59
N THR A 44 24.65 -6.31 6.81
CA THR A 44 25.69 -7.19 7.37
C THR A 44 25.13 -8.35 8.19
N ALA A 45 23.96 -8.17 8.83
CA ALA A 45 23.33 -9.18 9.66
C ALA A 45 21.81 -9.05 9.66
N LYS A 46 21.11 -10.13 10.09
CA LYS A 46 19.63 -10.11 10.23
C LYS A 46 19.13 -9.11 11.28
N GLU A 47 19.97 -8.78 12.25
CA GLU A 47 19.66 -7.82 13.31
C GLU A 47 19.50 -6.39 12.77
N VAL A 48 20.14 -6.08 11.63
CA VAL A 48 20.13 -4.74 11.02
C VAL A 48 18.73 -4.29 10.63
N PHE A 49 17.87 -5.21 10.17
CA PHE A 49 16.48 -4.88 9.85
C PHE A 49 15.52 -5.06 11.03
N GLY A 50 16.00 -5.46 12.21
CA GLY A 50 15.38 -5.17 13.52
C GLY A 50 13.88 -5.44 13.72
N GLY A 51 13.27 -6.34 12.95
CA GLY A 51 11.83 -6.60 12.98
C GLY A 51 10.98 -5.79 11.98
N ALA A 52 11.61 -5.17 10.98
CA ALA A 52 10.92 -4.58 9.83
C ALA A 52 10.11 -5.65 9.09
N ASP A 53 8.89 -5.30 8.66
CA ASP A 53 8.05 -6.21 7.89
C ASP A 53 8.60 -6.39 6.46
N VAL A 54 9.32 -5.37 5.97
CA VAL A 54 9.82 -5.26 4.60
C VAL A 54 11.16 -4.52 4.56
N VAL A 55 12.07 -5.01 3.72
CA VAL A 55 13.38 -4.38 3.48
C VAL A 55 13.47 -3.87 2.04
N LEU A 56 13.82 -2.59 1.88
CA LEU A 56 14.10 -1.95 0.60
C LEU A 56 15.61 -1.74 0.46
N LEU A 57 16.21 -2.39 -0.53
CA LEU A 57 17.64 -2.27 -0.79
C LEU A 57 17.91 -1.17 -1.80
N SER A 58 18.74 -0.20 -1.42
CA SER A 58 19.24 0.80 -2.36
C SER A 58 20.43 0.22 -3.12
N THR A 59 20.22 -0.07 -4.40
CA THR A 59 21.29 -0.52 -5.30
C THR A 59 22.03 0.70 -5.83
N GLY A 60 23.16 1.02 -5.21
CA GLY A 60 24.14 1.93 -5.79
C GLY A 60 24.78 1.34 -7.07
N LYS A 61 26.09 1.53 -7.28
CA LYS A 61 26.84 0.87 -8.37
C LYS A 61 27.22 -0.59 -8.01
N THR A 62 26.29 -1.36 -7.49
CA THR A 62 26.63 -2.61 -6.78
C THR A 62 26.41 -3.84 -7.64
N GLY A 63 27.44 -4.68 -7.76
CA GLY A 63 27.43 -5.87 -8.62
C GLY A 63 26.57 -7.04 -8.10
N ALA A 64 26.12 -7.88 -9.03
CA ALA A 64 25.19 -9.00 -8.82
C ALA A 64 25.60 -10.04 -7.74
N LYS A 65 26.88 -10.08 -7.33
CA LYS A 65 27.38 -10.98 -6.27
C LYS A 65 26.89 -10.56 -4.88
N LYS A 66 27.08 -9.28 -4.52
CA LYS A 66 26.62 -8.75 -3.23
C LYS A 66 25.09 -8.84 -3.09
N LEU A 67 24.37 -8.74 -4.20
CA LEU A 67 22.91 -8.86 -4.20
C LEU A 67 22.42 -10.28 -3.85
N LYS A 68 23.13 -11.32 -4.31
CA LYS A 68 22.83 -12.70 -3.96
C LYS A 68 23.15 -13.01 -2.49
N GLU A 69 24.25 -12.46 -1.98
CA GLU A 69 24.61 -12.55 -0.56
C GLU A 69 23.55 -11.87 0.30
N ALA A 70 23.12 -10.66 -0.09
CA ALA A 70 22.04 -9.93 0.56
C ALA A 70 20.71 -10.71 0.55
N ALA A 71 20.33 -11.28 -0.59
CA ALA A 71 19.14 -12.11 -0.70
C ALA A 71 19.21 -13.36 0.20
N GLY A 72 20.40 -13.97 0.31
CA GLY A 72 20.64 -15.10 1.22
C GLY A 72 20.49 -14.72 2.71
N LEU A 73 20.94 -13.53 3.09
CA LEU A 73 20.78 -13.00 4.45
C LEU A 73 19.32 -12.70 4.80
N LEU A 74 18.54 -12.21 3.83
CA LEU A 74 17.12 -11.87 4.01
C LEU A 74 16.24 -13.10 4.14
N GLY A 75 16.59 -14.21 3.48
CA GLY A 75 15.86 -15.48 3.59
C GLY A 75 14.38 -15.33 3.26
N ASP A 76 13.51 -15.57 4.25
CA ASP A 76 12.05 -15.50 4.10
C ASP A 76 11.47 -14.08 4.24
N THR A 77 12.27 -13.09 4.61
CA THR A 77 11.84 -11.70 4.72
C THR A 77 11.47 -11.14 3.34
N VAL A 78 10.36 -10.41 3.26
CA VAL A 78 9.94 -9.75 2.01
C VAL A 78 10.88 -8.59 1.73
N TRP A 79 11.52 -8.59 0.57
CA TRP A 79 12.46 -7.56 0.18
C TRP A 79 12.26 -7.08 -1.25
N GLY A 80 12.66 -5.84 -1.49
CA GLY A 80 12.62 -5.21 -2.80
C GLY A 80 13.82 -4.31 -3.03
N VAL A 81 13.88 -3.74 -4.24
CA VAL A 81 15.01 -2.91 -4.67
C VAL A 81 14.52 -1.52 -5.07
N MET A 82 15.26 -0.49 -4.65
CA MET A 82 15.13 0.87 -5.12
C MET A 82 16.01 1.08 -6.36
N LEU A 83 15.38 1.26 -7.53
CA LEU A 83 16.08 1.49 -8.80
C LEU A 83 16.20 2.98 -9.17
N GLY A 84 15.33 3.83 -8.64
CA GLY A 84 15.20 5.20 -9.12
C GLY A 84 14.84 5.19 -10.61
N ASP A 85 15.66 5.84 -11.44
CA ASP A 85 15.45 5.94 -12.89
C ASP A 85 15.97 4.72 -13.67
N LYS A 86 16.74 3.83 -13.02
CA LYS A 86 17.43 2.70 -13.67
C LYS A 86 16.52 1.48 -13.88
N ALA A 87 15.46 1.64 -14.67
CA ALA A 87 14.52 0.56 -14.98
C ALA A 87 15.19 -0.69 -15.61
N ASP A 88 16.28 -0.52 -16.34
CA ASP A 88 17.00 -1.62 -17.03
C ASP A 88 17.52 -2.71 -16.09
N GLU A 89 17.74 -2.39 -14.82
CA GLU A 89 18.22 -3.36 -13.84
C GLU A 89 17.09 -4.21 -13.24
N ALA A 90 15.82 -3.83 -13.48
CA ALA A 90 14.67 -4.44 -12.83
C ALA A 90 14.53 -5.94 -13.11
N GLU A 91 14.80 -6.39 -14.33
CA GLU A 91 14.76 -7.82 -14.69
C GLU A 91 15.86 -8.61 -13.97
N LYS A 92 17.06 -8.03 -13.82
CA LYS A 92 18.18 -8.66 -13.11
C LYS A 92 17.84 -8.84 -11.63
N MET A 93 17.21 -7.83 -11.02
CA MET A 93 16.78 -7.87 -9.62
C MET A 93 15.65 -8.86 -9.40
N ALA A 94 14.68 -8.92 -10.32
CA ALA A 94 13.61 -9.92 -10.28
C ALA A 94 14.16 -11.36 -10.36
N LYS A 95 15.14 -11.62 -11.25
CA LYS A 95 15.82 -12.91 -11.34
C LYS A 95 16.63 -13.27 -10.08
N ALA A 96 17.05 -12.27 -9.30
CA ALA A 96 17.73 -12.48 -8.03
C ALA A 96 16.78 -12.76 -6.86
N GLY A 97 15.46 -12.71 -7.08
CA GLY A 97 14.45 -13.07 -6.07
C GLY A 97 13.80 -11.87 -5.37
N ALA A 98 13.95 -10.65 -5.88
CA ALA A 98 13.26 -9.49 -5.34
C ALA A 98 11.73 -9.63 -5.49
N ASP A 99 10.97 -9.39 -4.43
CA ASP A 99 9.50 -9.49 -4.44
C ASP A 99 8.86 -8.28 -5.13
N PHE A 100 9.46 -7.10 -4.99
CA PHE A 100 8.98 -5.86 -5.59
C PHE A 100 10.14 -4.94 -5.99
N VAL A 101 9.82 -3.97 -6.85
CA VAL A 101 10.74 -2.95 -7.36
C VAL A 101 10.13 -1.57 -7.17
N VAL A 102 10.94 -0.63 -6.70
CA VAL A 102 10.57 0.78 -6.55
C VAL A 102 11.29 1.60 -7.62
N PHE A 103 10.53 2.39 -8.38
CA PHE A 103 11.05 3.21 -9.47
C PHE A 103 10.51 4.64 -9.40
N SER A 104 11.26 5.56 -10.01
CA SER A 104 10.91 6.97 -10.18
C SER A 104 9.93 7.15 -11.34
N PRO A 105 9.09 8.22 -11.37
CA PRO A 105 8.20 8.49 -12.49
C PRO A 105 8.94 8.69 -13.82
N ASP A 106 10.23 9.06 -13.76
CA ASP A 106 11.08 9.27 -14.93
C ASP A 106 11.71 7.98 -15.48
N ALA A 107 11.50 6.84 -14.83
CA ALA A 107 12.04 5.55 -15.25
C ALA A 107 11.37 5.03 -16.53
N GLU A 108 12.14 4.30 -17.35
CA GLU A 108 11.63 3.75 -18.61
C GLU A 108 10.53 2.70 -18.39
N VAL A 109 9.46 2.78 -19.20
CA VAL A 109 8.26 1.92 -19.04
C VAL A 109 8.49 0.48 -19.53
N SER A 110 9.31 0.30 -20.58
CA SER A 110 9.49 -0.99 -21.26
C SER A 110 10.05 -2.08 -20.32
N PRO A 111 11.18 -1.86 -19.59
CA PRO A 111 11.72 -2.87 -18.68
C PRO A 111 10.77 -3.22 -17.53
N LEU A 112 9.99 -2.24 -17.07
CA LEU A 112 9.02 -2.43 -15.98
C LEU A 112 7.79 -3.20 -16.43
N THR A 113 7.38 -3.08 -17.70
CA THR A 113 6.20 -3.77 -18.22
C THR A 113 6.42 -5.29 -18.30
N ALA A 114 7.64 -5.72 -18.61
CA ALA A 114 8.04 -7.13 -18.65
C ALA A 114 7.95 -7.86 -17.29
N LEU A 115 7.87 -7.11 -16.18
CA LEU A 115 7.76 -7.68 -14.84
C LEU A 115 6.30 -8.02 -14.49
N GLU A 116 5.84 -9.21 -14.84
CA GLU A 116 4.46 -9.64 -14.52
C GLU A 116 4.31 -10.14 -13.07
N LYS A 117 5.33 -10.84 -12.56
CA LYS A 117 5.25 -11.52 -11.25
C LYS A 117 5.74 -10.65 -10.09
N THR A 118 6.64 -9.73 -10.38
CA THR A 118 7.28 -8.83 -9.41
C THR A 118 6.40 -7.62 -9.15
N GLY A 119 6.29 -7.21 -7.89
CA GLY A 119 5.50 -6.04 -7.50
C GLY A 119 6.09 -4.75 -8.06
N LYS A 120 5.23 -3.87 -8.58
CA LYS A 120 5.60 -2.55 -9.10
C LYS A 120 5.14 -1.47 -8.14
N ILE A 121 6.07 -0.66 -7.66
CA ILE A 121 5.81 0.44 -6.75
C ILE A 121 6.44 1.70 -7.33
N ILE A 122 5.65 2.77 -7.44
CA ILE A 122 6.14 4.05 -7.90
C ILE A 122 6.46 4.94 -6.71
N MET A 123 7.61 5.61 -6.75
CA MET A 123 7.98 6.63 -5.79
C MET A 123 7.56 7.99 -6.34
N LEU A 124 6.74 8.73 -5.60
CA LEU A 124 6.23 10.04 -6.01
C LEU A 124 6.84 11.13 -5.16
N GLU A 125 7.36 12.17 -5.81
CA GLU A 125 7.83 13.37 -5.13
C GLU A 125 6.66 14.17 -4.54
N ASN A 126 6.94 14.90 -3.46
CA ASN A 126 5.94 15.73 -2.77
C ASN A 126 5.51 16.99 -3.53
N ASN A 127 6.23 17.37 -4.59
CA ASN A 127 6.00 18.57 -5.41
C ASN A 127 5.05 18.33 -6.59
N LEU A 128 4.64 17.07 -6.84
CA LEU A 128 3.80 16.71 -7.98
C LEU A 128 2.43 17.38 -7.89
N THR A 129 1.84 17.69 -9.04
CA THR A 129 0.48 18.26 -9.13
C THR A 129 -0.60 17.20 -8.87
N ASP A 130 -1.81 17.63 -8.50
CA ASP A 130 -2.92 16.70 -8.21
C ASP A 130 -3.24 15.80 -9.39
N PHE A 131 -3.14 16.36 -10.61
CA PHE A 131 -3.37 15.62 -11.84
C PHE A 131 -2.34 14.50 -12.02
N MET A 132 -1.07 14.75 -11.73
CA MET A 132 -0.02 13.73 -11.82
C MET A 132 -0.20 12.63 -10.78
N ILE A 133 -0.60 12.97 -9.56
CA ILE A 133 -0.90 11.99 -8.50
C ILE A 133 -2.07 11.09 -8.93
N ARG A 134 -3.14 11.68 -9.50
CA ARG A 134 -4.28 10.93 -10.02
C ARG A 134 -3.89 10.05 -11.22
N ALA A 135 -3.06 10.55 -12.12
CA ALA A 135 -2.55 9.76 -13.23
C ALA A 135 -1.74 8.56 -12.74
N ALA A 136 -0.89 8.74 -11.73
CA ALA A 136 -0.16 7.64 -11.09
C ALA A 136 -1.08 6.59 -10.44
N ASP A 137 -2.20 7.02 -9.84
CA ASP A 137 -3.22 6.10 -9.30
C ASP A 137 -3.86 5.25 -10.41
N CYS A 138 -3.97 5.75 -11.64
CA CYS A 138 -4.50 4.98 -12.78
C CYS A 138 -3.50 3.99 -13.41
N LEU A 139 -2.20 4.08 -13.10
CA LEU A 139 -1.19 3.18 -13.69
C LEU A 139 -1.33 1.74 -13.17
N SER A 140 -0.71 0.75 -13.82
CA SER A 140 -0.70 -0.65 -13.36
C SER A 140 0.30 -0.92 -12.22
N VAL A 141 0.42 0.02 -11.27
CA VAL A 141 1.26 -0.09 -10.06
C VAL A 141 0.43 -0.58 -8.87
N GLY A 142 1.04 -1.38 -8.00
CA GLY A 142 0.36 -2.02 -6.88
C GLY A 142 0.38 -1.21 -5.57
N ALA A 143 1.34 -0.30 -5.44
CA ALA A 143 1.45 0.62 -4.30
C ALA A 143 2.23 1.88 -4.69
N VAL A 144 2.19 2.89 -3.82
CA VAL A 144 2.88 4.16 -3.99
C VAL A 144 3.77 4.43 -2.77
N ILE A 145 4.96 4.99 -2.96
CA ILE A 145 5.77 5.55 -1.87
C ILE A 145 5.84 7.05 -2.08
N VAL A 146 5.46 7.84 -1.08
CA VAL A 146 5.60 9.29 -1.14
C VAL A 146 6.97 9.66 -0.59
N ASP A 147 7.82 10.18 -1.47
CA ASP A 147 9.12 10.70 -1.09
C ASP A 147 8.95 12.07 -0.45
N GLY A 148 9.18 12.12 0.85
CA GLY A 148 9.28 13.35 1.61
C GLY A 148 10.66 13.40 2.25
N GLN A 149 11.33 14.54 2.13
CA GLN A 149 12.63 14.74 2.77
C GLN A 149 12.54 14.37 4.28
N PRO A 150 13.38 13.45 4.75
CA PRO A 150 13.37 12.99 6.15
C PRO A 150 13.89 14.05 7.13
N ASP A 151 14.32 15.22 6.63
CA ASP A 151 15.09 16.26 7.35
C ASP A 151 14.46 16.88 8.60
N ALA A 152 13.19 16.61 8.88
CA ALA A 152 12.56 17.10 10.11
C ALA A 152 12.45 15.97 11.13
N LEU A 153 13.10 16.17 12.29
CA LEU A 153 12.98 15.32 13.48
C LEU A 153 11.53 15.14 13.94
N SER A 154 10.64 16.06 13.59
CA SER A 154 9.21 16.02 13.93
C SER A 154 8.31 16.15 12.70
N LEU A 155 7.09 15.63 12.85
CA LEU A 155 6.06 15.71 11.83
C LEU A 155 5.43 17.11 11.84
N SER A 156 5.70 17.92 10.81
CA SER A 156 5.09 19.25 10.69
C SER A 156 3.67 19.17 10.13
N TRP A 157 2.82 20.16 10.46
CA TRP A 157 1.50 20.31 9.85
C TRP A 157 1.56 20.38 8.32
N ARG A 158 2.64 20.95 7.76
CA ARG A 158 2.87 20.96 6.32
C ARG A 158 2.98 19.53 5.76
N LYS A 159 3.72 18.64 6.45
CA LYS A 159 3.82 17.22 6.05
C LYS A 159 2.46 16.52 6.18
N ILE A 160 1.70 16.77 7.24
CA ILE A 160 0.33 16.26 7.41
C ILE A 160 -0.58 16.68 6.24
N MET A 161 -0.57 17.97 5.88
CA MET A 161 -1.36 18.49 4.75
C MET A 161 -0.97 17.83 3.42
N LEU A 162 0.34 17.63 3.19
CA LEU A 162 0.82 16.93 2.01
C LEU A 162 0.34 15.47 2.00
N TYR A 163 0.49 14.73 3.09
CA TYR A 163 0.06 13.33 3.12
C TYR A 163 -1.47 13.18 3.04
N GLN A 164 -2.23 14.11 3.60
CA GLN A 164 -3.68 14.15 3.44
C GLN A 164 -4.07 14.33 1.97
N ARG A 165 -3.41 15.24 1.25
CA ARG A 165 -3.62 15.44 -0.20
C ARG A 165 -3.38 14.14 -0.99
N PHE A 166 -2.32 13.39 -0.69
CA PHE A 166 -2.10 12.07 -1.29
C PHE A 166 -3.18 11.06 -0.89
N ALA A 167 -3.59 11.02 0.39
CA ALA A 167 -4.60 10.08 0.89
C ALA A 167 -6.00 10.31 0.28
N ASP A 168 -6.34 11.55 -0.04
CA ASP A 168 -7.62 11.90 -0.66
C ASP A 168 -7.65 11.57 -2.17
N ILE A 169 -6.50 11.62 -2.86
CA ILE A 169 -6.40 11.36 -4.30
C ILE A 169 -6.13 9.87 -4.61
N LEU A 170 -5.24 9.21 -3.86
CA LEU A 170 -4.82 7.84 -4.11
C LEU A 170 -5.86 6.83 -3.61
N SER A 171 -6.32 5.94 -4.48
CA SER A 171 -7.13 4.78 -4.09
C SER A 171 -6.25 3.61 -3.62
N LYS A 172 -5.01 3.55 -4.10
CA LYS A 172 -4.04 2.48 -3.81
C LYS A 172 -3.39 2.61 -2.43
N PRO A 173 -2.80 1.52 -1.91
CA PRO A 173 -2.02 1.61 -0.71
C PRO A 173 -0.74 2.40 -0.90
N PHE A 174 -0.38 3.19 0.11
CA PHE A 174 0.83 3.99 0.05
C PHE A 174 1.57 4.09 1.38
N LEU A 175 2.88 4.29 1.27
CA LEU A 175 3.81 4.48 2.37
C LEU A 175 4.42 5.86 2.32
N VAL A 176 4.92 6.29 3.47
CA VAL A 176 5.54 7.60 3.65
C VAL A 176 6.92 7.46 4.28
N ARG A 177 7.90 8.21 3.78
CA ARG A 177 9.22 8.33 4.42
C ARG A 177 9.18 9.15 5.71
N VAL A 178 9.73 8.61 6.79
CA VAL A 178 9.77 9.21 8.12
C VAL A 178 11.13 8.97 8.78
N SER A 179 11.52 9.88 9.68
CA SER A 179 12.69 9.71 10.56
C SER A 179 12.48 8.56 11.56
N ALA A 180 13.56 7.92 11.98
CA ALA A 180 13.54 6.85 12.98
C ALA A 180 13.05 7.30 14.38
N ASN A 181 13.08 8.60 14.68
CA ASN A 181 12.72 9.15 15.99
C ASN A 181 11.24 9.57 16.12
N ILE A 182 10.35 9.04 15.28
CA ILE A 182 8.92 9.39 15.31
C ILE A 182 8.23 8.89 16.59
N SER A 183 7.37 9.73 17.16
CA SER A 183 6.60 9.41 18.36
C SER A 183 5.30 8.65 18.07
N LEU A 184 4.75 7.94 19.07
CA LEU A 184 3.48 7.22 18.95
C LEU A 184 2.29 8.12 18.49
N PRO A 185 2.09 9.33 19.05
CA PRO A 185 0.99 10.19 18.61
C PRO A 185 1.10 10.59 17.13
N GLU A 186 2.32 10.81 16.63
CA GLU A 186 2.56 11.13 15.23
C GLU A 186 2.26 9.91 14.32
N LEU A 187 2.65 8.69 14.73
CA LEU A 187 2.28 7.47 14.02
C LEU A 187 0.76 7.25 13.99
N GLN A 188 0.07 7.51 15.11
CA GLN A 188 -1.39 7.44 15.16
C GLN A 188 -2.04 8.49 14.25
N ALA A 189 -1.49 9.69 14.17
CA ALA A 189 -1.96 10.73 13.25
C ALA A 189 -1.79 10.30 11.78
N LEU A 190 -0.64 9.72 11.42
CA LEU A 190 -0.40 9.18 10.08
C LEU A 190 -1.37 8.03 9.75
N TRP A 191 -1.62 7.14 10.72
CA TRP A 191 -2.59 6.06 10.56
C TRP A 191 -4.02 6.60 10.33
N ALA A 192 -4.43 7.60 11.10
CA ALA A 192 -5.74 8.24 10.99
C ALA A 192 -5.97 8.91 9.62
N LEU A 193 -4.92 9.46 9.00
CA LEU A 193 -4.98 9.98 7.62
C LEU A 193 -5.21 8.88 6.57
N GLY A 194 -5.01 7.62 6.94
CA GLY A 194 -5.13 6.51 6.02
C GLY A 194 -3.79 6.07 5.43
N ILE A 195 -2.65 6.28 6.08
CA ILE A 195 -1.35 5.79 5.57
C ILE A 195 -1.16 4.32 5.95
N ASP A 196 -0.68 3.47 5.03
CA ASP A 196 -0.56 2.00 5.24
C ASP A 196 0.75 1.56 5.88
N GLY A 197 1.81 2.34 5.71
CA GLY A 197 3.09 2.03 6.30
C GLY A 197 4.04 3.21 6.30
N VAL A 198 5.11 3.05 7.06
CA VAL A 198 6.19 4.01 7.20
C VAL A 198 7.47 3.40 6.65
N LEU A 199 8.23 4.21 5.92
CA LEU A 199 9.56 3.89 5.42
C LEU A 199 10.59 4.70 6.21
N THR A 200 11.54 4.03 6.85
CA THR A 200 12.66 4.68 7.56
C THR A 200 13.98 4.46 6.82
N ASN A 201 14.90 5.41 6.93
CA ASN A 201 16.23 5.28 6.36
C ASN A 201 17.19 4.74 7.43
N GLY A 202 17.92 3.68 7.08
CA GLY A 202 18.91 3.09 7.98
C GLY A 202 18.31 2.18 9.07
N SER A 203 19.20 1.51 9.80
CA SER A 203 18.85 0.52 10.82
C SER A 203 18.63 1.08 12.23
N GLU A 204 18.94 2.36 12.43
CA GLU A 204 18.89 2.98 13.76
C GLU A 204 17.44 3.12 14.26
N GLY A 205 17.19 2.71 15.51
CA GLY A 205 15.88 2.91 16.17
C GLY A 205 14.74 1.98 15.72
N LEU A 206 14.96 1.09 14.75
CA LEU A 206 13.92 0.21 14.19
C LEU A 206 13.21 -0.68 15.21
N SER A 207 13.97 -1.31 16.11
CA SER A 207 13.41 -2.21 17.13
C SER A 207 12.54 -1.46 18.14
N GLY A 208 12.91 -0.22 18.46
CA GLY A 208 12.12 0.69 19.27
C GLY A 208 10.80 1.05 18.59
N LEU A 209 10.86 1.46 17.32
CA LEU A 209 9.67 1.75 16.51
C LEU A 209 8.76 0.54 16.38
N ARG A 210 9.33 -0.65 16.18
CA ARG A 210 8.56 -1.88 16.07
C ARG A 210 7.80 -2.17 17.36
N THR A 211 8.45 -2.02 18.50
CA THR A 211 7.83 -2.20 19.82
C THR A 211 6.69 -1.22 20.05
N ILE A 212 6.88 0.04 19.64
CA ILE A 212 5.84 1.08 19.70
C ILE A 212 4.65 0.71 18.80
N ILE A 213 4.91 0.28 17.56
CA ILE A 213 3.87 -0.11 16.61
C ILE A 213 3.08 -1.33 17.10
N ASP A 214 3.76 -2.30 17.71
CA ASP A 214 3.14 -3.53 18.18
C ASP A 214 2.32 -3.36 19.44
N GLY A 215 2.71 -2.43 20.33
CA GLY A 215 2.00 -2.08 21.56
C GLY A 215 0.93 -1.00 21.38
N ALA A 216 0.84 -0.37 20.21
CA ALA A 216 -0.14 0.67 19.93
C ALA A 216 -1.54 0.10 19.70
N GLU A 217 -2.54 0.81 20.22
CA GLU A 217 -3.93 0.66 19.81
C GLU A 217 -4.18 1.52 18.56
N TRP A 218 -4.60 0.86 17.48
CA TRP A 218 -4.84 1.50 16.19
C TRP A 218 -6.32 1.81 16.03
N ALA A 219 -6.64 3.10 15.87
CA ALA A 219 -8.01 3.53 15.61
C ALA A 219 -8.51 3.02 14.24
N ALA A 220 -9.83 3.11 14.01
CA ALA A 220 -10.37 2.82 12.68
C ALA A 220 -9.77 3.78 11.64
N LYS A 221 -9.26 3.20 10.56
CA LYS A 221 -8.59 3.93 9.49
C LYS A 221 -9.59 4.70 8.62
N ARG A 222 -9.23 5.90 8.16
CA ARG A 222 -9.99 6.62 7.13
C ARG A 222 -10.03 5.80 5.83
N LYS A 223 -11.21 5.71 5.20
CA LYS A 223 -11.34 5.15 3.85
C LYS A 223 -10.79 6.15 2.83
N ARG A 224 -9.86 5.70 1.98
CA ARG A 224 -9.25 6.51 0.91
C ARG A 224 -10.09 6.53 -0.36
N GLY A 225 -9.83 7.50 -1.24
CA GLY A 225 -10.44 7.57 -2.57
C GLY A 225 -11.92 7.99 -2.60
N HIS A 226 -12.47 8.46 -1.47
CA HIS A 226 -13.88 8.86 -1.38
C HIS A 226 -14.12 10.32 -1.82
N MET A 227 -13.61 10.69 -3.00
CA MET A 227 -14.17 11.79 -3.78
C MET A 227 -15.15 11.22 -4.82
N SER A 228 -16.08 10.36 -4.39
CA SER A 228 -17.23 10.02 -5.21
C SER A 228 -18.20 11.21 -5.14
N ALA A 229 -18.58 11.75 -6.29
CA ALA A 229 -19.67 12.72 -6.35
C ALA A 229 -20.92 12.10 -5.71
N ILE A 230 -21.48 12.77 -4.69
CA ILE A 230 -22.80 12.43 -4.16
C ILE A 230 -23.78 12.92 -5.21
N VAL A 231 -24.24 12.02 -6.07
CA VAL A 231 -25.27 12.33 -7.05
C VAL A 231 -26.62 12.32 -6.33
N PRO A 232 -27.46 13.37 -6.47
CA PRO A 232 -28.82 13.32 -5.97
C PRO A 232 -29.56 12.12 -6.59
N SER A 233 -30.01 11.19 -5.75
CA SER A 233 -30.88 10.11 -6.20
C SER A 233 -32.25 10.71 -6.50
N ILE A 234 -32.55 10.90 -7.79
CA ILE A 234 -33.91 11.14 -8.25
C ILE A 234 -34.63 9.81 -8.07
N LYS A 235 -35.46 9.70 -7.02
CA LYS A 235 -36.48 8.67 -6.94
C LYS A 235 -37.41 8.91 -8.12
N MET A 236 -37.27 8.14 -9.19
CA MET A 236 -38.33 8.05 -10.17
C MET A 236 -39.55 7.50 -9.42
N PRO A 237 -40.71 8.17 -9.46
CA PRO A 237 -41.94 7.54 -8.99
C PRO A 237 -42.09 6.24 -9.79
N ALA A 238 -42.37 5.15 -9.09
CA ALA A 238 -42.65 3.88 -9.73
C ALA A 238 -43.71 4.14 -10.81
N SER A 239 -43.34 3.93 -12.07
CA SER A 239 -44.35 3.76 -13.10
C SER A 239 -45.21 2.61 -12.60
N GLU A 240 -46.48 2.88 -12.32
CA GLU A 240 -47.49 1.84 -12.14
C GLU A 240 -47.28 0.87 -13.30
N SER A 241 -46.80 -0.32 -12.96
CA SER A 241 -46.82 -1.45 -13.86
C SER A 241 -48.29 -1.77 -13.97
N VAL A 242 -48.92 -1.28 -15.05
CA VAL A 242 -50.19 -1.84 -15.50
C VAL A 242 -49.87 -3.30 -15.85
N SER A 243 -50.17 -4.19 -14.91
CA SER A 243 -50.12 -5.62 -15.13
C SER A 243 -51.10 -5.93 -16.26
N PRO A 244 -50.72 -6.67 -17.32
CA PRO A 244 -51.69 -7.23 -18.24
C PRO A 244 -52.62 -8.15 -17.44
N GLU A 245 -53.93 -7.90 -17.46
CA GLU A 245 -54.92 -8.88 -16.99
C GLU A 245 -54.73 -10.15 -17.82
N GLU A 246 -54.41 -11.26 -17.15
CA GLU A 246 -54.49 -12.59 -17.76
C GLU A 246 -55.96 -12.88 -18.08
N PRO A 247 -56.29 -13.42 -19.28
CA PRO A 247 -57.65 -13.85 -19.60
C PRO A 247 -58.06 -15.03 -18.72
N GLU A 248 -59.17 -14.89 -18.01
CA GLU A 248 -59.81 -15.97 -17.24
C GLU A 248 -60.14 -17.14 -18.18
N GLU A 249 -59.61 -18.33 -17.88
CA GLU A 249 -60.02 -19.57 -18.55
C GLU A 249 -61.44 -19.96 -18.09
N PRO A 250 -62.32 -20.45 -18.99
CA PRO A 250 -63.65 -20.91 -18.62
C PRO A 250 -63.55 -22.26 -17.89
N ASP A 251 -64.12 -22.33 -16.68
CA ASP A 251 -64.31 -23.57 -15.93
C ASP A 251 -65.23 -24.53 -16.73
N GLU A 252 -64.65 -25.58 -17.30
CA GLU A 252 -65.36 -26.79 -17.73
C GLU A 252 -65.54 -27.71 -16.52
N ASP A 253 -66.65 -27.58 -15.80
CA ASP A 253 -67.16 -28.64 -14.91
C ASP A 253 -68.29 -29.37 -15.65
N ASP A 254 -68.00 -30.60 -16.07
CA ASP A 254 -68.95 -31.54 -16.65
C ASP A 254 -69.22 -32.69 -15.66
N GLU A 255 -70.51 -33.06 -15.58
CA GLU A 255 -71.09 -34.34 -15.11
C GLU A 255 -71.46 -34.54 -13.61
N GLU A 256 -72.77 -34.45 -13.32
CA GLU A 256 -73.63 -35.62 -12.98
C GLU A 256 -75.04 -35.46 -13.57
#